data_AF-A0A969CXZ4-F1
#
_entry.id   AF-A0A969CXZ4-F1
#
_cell.length_a   1.000
_cell.length_b   1.000
_cell.length_c   1.000
_cell.angle_alpha   90.00
_cell.angle_beta   90.00
_cell.angle_gamma   90.00
#
_symmetry.space_group_name_H-M   'P 1'
#
loop_
_entity.id
_entity.type
_entity.pdbx_description
1 polymer ?
#
loop_
_entity_poly.entity_id
_entity_poly.type
_entity_poly.pdbx_seq_one_letter_code
_entity_poly.pdbx_strand_id
1 'polypeptide(L)'
;MIAVGAWHFAGRSPAALAAEELTEIEALLDQLGFPPGPIDGAIDEESRNAIRDFQVTAGIEVDGAPSLALLDELRAAKADLGGN
;
A
#
# COMPACT_ATOMS: atom_id res chain seq x y z
N MET A 1 10.69 -22.97 33.38
CA MET A 1 9.28 -23.18 32.97
C MET A 1 8.55 -21.85 33.07
N ILE A 2 8.01 -21.36 31.93
CA ILE A 2 6.82 -20.49 31.76
C ILE A 2 6.96 -19.01 32.26
N ALA A 3 6.73 -17.94 31.49
CA ALA A 3 5.99 -17.72 30.24
C ALA A 3 6.68 -16.69 29.33
N VAL A 4 6.71 -17.02 28.04
CA VAL A 4 6.97 -16.14 26.89
C VAL A 4 5.66 -15.41 26.56
N GLY A 5 5.76 -14.16 26.11
CA GLY A 5 4.65 -13.46 25.47
C GLY A 5 4.37 -12.11 26.10
N ALA A 6 5.32 -11.18 25.99
CA ALA A 6 4.99 -9.77 26.06
C ALA A 6 4.16 -9.49 24.81
N TRP A 7 2.84 -9.48 24.97
CA TRP A 7 1.89 -8.97 23.99
C TRP A 7 2.14 -7.47 23.84
N HIS A 8 3.16 -7.11 23.08
CA HIS A 8 3.36 -5.75 22.63
C HIS A 8 2.41 -5.52 21.44
N PHE A 9 1.12 -5.35 21.73
CA PHE A 9 0.31 -4.44 20.91
C PHE A 9 0.78 -3.01 21.23
N ALA A 10 2.03 -2.72 20.86
CA ALA A 10 2.61 -1.40 20.97
C ALA A 10 1.98 -0.54 19.88
N GLY A 11 1.16 0.42 20.33
CA GLY A 11 0.74 1.66 19.69
C GLY A 11 0.87 1.75 18.17
N ARG A 12 -0.28 1.91 17.52
CA ARG A 12 -0.41 2.58 16.22
C ARG A 12 0.50 3.81 16.21
N SER A 13 1.65 3.70 15.56
CA SER A 13 2.50 4.86 15.32
C SER A 13 1.83 5.64 14.20
N PRO A 14 1.24 6.82 14.45
CA PRO A 14 0.45 7.56 13.45
C PRO A 14 1.30 8.15 12.32
N ALA A 15 2.61 7.87 12.30
CA ALA A 15 3.56 8.33 11.28
C ALA A 15 3.88 7.26 10.23
N ALA A 16 3.53 5.99 10.48
CA ALA A 16 3.67 4.91 9.51
C ALA A 16 2.28 4.51 9.03
N LEU A 17 2.15 4.25 7.72
CA LEU A 17 0.94 3.63 7.18
C LEU A 17 0.61 2.39 7.99
N ALA A 18 -0.66 2.24 8.31
CA ALA A 18 -1.13 1.08 9.02
C ALA A 18 -1.26 -0.13 8.11
N ALA A 19 -1.33 -1.31 8.72
CA ALA A 19 -1.51 -2.56 7.99
C ALA A 19 -2.72 -2.50 7.06
N GLU A 20 -3.84 -1.92 7.51
CA GLU A 20 -5.04 -1.80 6.66
C GLU A 20 -4.80 -0.90 5.44
N GLU A 21 -4.02 0.18 5.59
CA GLU A 21 -3.69 1.10 4.50
C GLU A 21 -2.70 0.48 3.52
N LEU A 22 -1.73 -0.31 4.01
CA LEU A 22 -0.79 -1.06 3.16
C LEU A 22 -1.51 -2.13 2.35
N THR A 23 -2.38 -2.92 2.98
CA THR A 23 -3.23 -3.90 2.30
C THR A 23 -4.15 -3.21 1.28
N GLU A 24 -4.66 -2.02 1.59
CA GLU A 24 -5.47 -1.25 0.64
C GLU A 24 -4.65 -0.77 -0.57
N ILE A 25 -3.41 -0.30 -0.37
CA ILE A 25 -2.50 0.07 -1.45
C ILE A 25 -2.28 -1.13 -2.39
N GLU A 26 -1.94 -2.30 -1.86
CA GLU A 26 -1.77 -3.52 -2.65
C GLU A 26 -3.06 -3.88 -3.41
N ALA A 27 -4.21 -3.88 -2.74
CA ALA A 27 -5.48 -4.19 -3.39
C ALA A 27 -5.86 -3.20 -4.50
N LEU A 28 -5.55 -1.91 -4.34
CA LEU A 28 -5.83 -0.91 -5.35
C LEU A 28 -4.87 -1.04 -6.55
N LEU A 29 -3.59 -1.30 -6.30
CA LEU A 29 -2.61 -1.55 -7.34
C LEU A 29 -3.05 -2.72 -8.24
N ASP A 30 -3.43 -3.86 -7.65
CA ASP A 30 -3.91 -5.03 -8.39
C ASP A 30 -5.16 -4.69 -9.23
N GLN A 31 -6.13 -3.99 -8.63
CA GLN A 31 -7.35 -3.56 -9.33
C GLN A 31 -7.11 -2.55 -10.46
N LEU A 32 -6.03 -1.79 -10.40
CA LEU A 32 -5.61 -0.83 -11.42
C LEU A 32 -4.70 -1.46 -12.49
N GLY A 33 -4.36 -2.75 -12.35
CA GLY A 33 -3.54 -3.49 -13.31
C GLY A 33 -2.03 -3.45 -13.01
N PHE A 34 -1.63 -3.04 -11.81
CA PHE A 34 -0.24 -3.05 -11.33
C PHE A 34 -0.09 -4.14 -10.27
N PRO A 35 0.30 -5.38 -10.63
CA PRO A 35 0.30 -6.50 -9.70
C PRO A 35 1.37 -6.31 -8.61
N PRO A 36 1.00 -6.14 -7.32
CA PRO A 36 1.96 -5.91 -6.24
C PRO A 36 2.46 -7.20 -5.57
N GLY A 37 2.04 -8.36 -6.07
CA GLY A 37 2.21 -9.65 -5.40
C GLY A 37 1.07 -9.96 -4.42
N PRO A 38 1.33 -10.70 -3.33
CA PRO A 38 0.33 -11.02 -2.30
C PRO A 38 -0.24 -9.76 -1.63
N ILE A 39 -1.54 -9.73 -1.40
CA ILE A 39 -2.22 -8.66 -0.65
C ILE A 39 -2.22 -9.05 0.84
N ASP A 40 -1.13 -8.75 1.55
CA ASP A 40 -0.93 -9.12 2.95
C ASP A 40 -0.51 -7.93 3.85
N GLY A 41 -0.41 -6.73 3.29
CA GLY A 41 0.03 -5.51 3.94
C GLY A 41 1.55 -5.42 4.14
N ALA A 42 2.34 -6.27 3.48
CA ALA A 42 3.78 -6.24 3.50
C ALA A 42 4.36 -5.76 2.15
N ILE A 43 4.79 -4.50 2.12
CA ILE A 43 5.38 -3.89 0.93
C ILE A 43 6.78 -4.47 0.65
N ASP A 44 6.83 -5.46 -0.23
CA ASP A 44 8.04 -6.14 -0.67
C ASP A 44 8.60 -5.55 -1.98
N GLU A 45 9.51 -6.26 -2.66
CA GLU A 45 10.08 -5.78 -3.91
C GLU A 45 9.06 -5.74 -5.05
N GLU A 46 8.13 -6.69 -5.10
CA GLU A 46 7.07 -6.76 -6.11
C GLU A 46 6.10 -5.60 -5.91
N SER A 47 5.67 -5.36 -4.67
CA SER A 47 4.81 -4.22 -4.33
C SER A 47 5.50 -2.89 -4.66
N ARG A 48 6.79 -2.74 -4.32
CA ARG A 48 7.55 -1.51 -4.66
C ARG A 48 7.66 -1.29 -6.17
N ASN A 49 7.76 -2.36 -6.96
CA ASN A 49 7.79 -2.23 -8.41
C ASN A 49 6.42 -1.82 -8.96
N ALA A 50 5.33 -2.42 -8.47
CA ALA A 50 3.97 -2.00 -8.81
C ALA A 50 3.70 -0.53 -8.44
N ILE A 51 4.16 -0.09 -7.27
CA ILE A 51 4.07 1.31 -6.84
C ILE A 51 4.80 2.22 -7.84
N ARG A 52 6.03 1.87 -8.25
CA ARG A 52 6.79 2.67 -9.23
C ARG A 52 6.07 2.74 -10.57
N ASP A 53 5.55 1.62 -11.06
CA ASP A 53 4.85 1.58 -12.34
C ASP A 53 3.58 2.44 -12.31
N PHE A 54 2.85 2.41 -11.20
CA PHE A 54 1.72 3.31 -10.97
C PHE A 54 2.17 4.78 -10.93
N GLN A 55 3.21 5.11 -10.15
CA GLN A 55 3.73 6.48 -10.02
C GLN A 55 4.16 7.05 -11.39
N VAL A 56 4.83 6.23 -12.21
CA VAL A 56 5.19 6.58 -13.60
C VAL A 56 3.95 6.85 -14.44
N THR A 57 2.92 6.00 -14.33
CA THR A 57 1.67 6.14 -15.10
C THR A 57 0.86 7.36 -14.68
N ALA A 58 0.80 7.64 -13.38
CA ALA A 58 0.12 8.80 -12.81
C ALA A 58 0.91 10.11 -12.99
N GLY A 59 2.19 10.05 -13.37
CA GLY A 59 3.04 11.23 -13.56
C GLY A 59 3.40 11.94 -12.25
N ILE A 60 3.45 11.19 -11.14
CA ILE A 60 3.83 11.70 -9.81
C ILE A 60 5.29 11.33 -9.47
N GLU A 61 5.76 11.69 -8.27
CA GLU A 61 7.10 11.35 -7.81
C GLU A 61 7.28 9.82 -7.73
N VAL A 62 8.34 9.31 -8.37
CA VAL A 62 8.64 7.88 -8.48
C VAL A 62 9.68 7.49 -7.43
N ASP A 63 9.25 7.32 -6.18
CA ASP A 63 10.10 6.86 -5.07
C ASP A 63 9.95 5.36 -4.78
N GLY A 64 8.89 4.73 -5.31
CA GLY A 64 8.53 3.35 -5.01
C GLY A 64 8.13 3.10 -3.56
N ALA A 65 7.79 4.15 -2.81
CA ALA A 65 7.45 4.07 -1.40
C ALA A 65 5.93 4.15 -1.18
N PRO A 66 5.39 3.35 -0.26
CA PRO A 66 4.00 3.49 0.14
C PRO A 66 3.84 4.79 0.94
N SER A 67 2.88 5.62 0.58
CA SER A 67 2.57 6.86 1.29
C SER A 67 1.07 7.14 1.29
N LEU A 68 0.61 8.01 2.20
CA LEU A 68 -0.79 8.44 2.21
C LEU A 68 -1.17 9.17 0.91
N ALA A 69 -0.25 9.97 0.36
CA ALA A 69 -0.46 10.64 -0.92
C ALA A 69 -0.64 9.64 -2.07
N LEU A 70 0.16 8.57 -2.10
CA LEU A 70 0.00 7.48 -3.05
C LEU A 70 -1.36 6.80 -2.91
N LEU A 71 -1.78 6.50 -1.67
CA LEU A 71 -3.07 5.87 -1.40
C LEU A 71 -4.24 6.74 -1.88
N ASP A 72 -4.20 8.05 -1.65
CA ASP A 72 -5.23 8.97 -2.14
C ASP A 72 -5.27 9.01 -3.68
N GLU A 73 -4.12 8.99 -4.35
CA GLU A 73 -4.03 8.94 -5.81
C GLU A 73 -4.58 7.61 -6.37
N LEU A 74 -4.26 6.48 -5.74
CA LEU A 74 -4.80 5.16 -6.11
C LEU A 74 -6.34 5.13 -6.00
N ARG A 75 -6.90 5.72 -4.94
CA ARG A 75 -8.35 5.84 -4.74
C ARG A 75 -8.99 6.73 -5.82
N ALA A 76 -8.35 7.86 -6.15
CA ALA A 76 -8.81 8.75 -7.21
C ALA A 76 -8.81 8.04 -8.58
N ALA A 77 -7.70 7.39 -8.94
CA ALA A 77 -7.58 6.62 -10.17
C ALA A 77 -8.64 5.50 -10.25
N LYS A 78 -8.91 4.82 -9.13
CA LYS A 78 -9.95 3.79 -9.07
C LYS A 78 -11.35 4.37 -9.24
N ALA A 79 -11.62 5.53 -8.66
CA ALA A 79 -12.90 6.22 -8.82
C ALA A 79 -13.14 6.64 -10.28
N ASP A 80 -12.11 7.15 -10.96
CA ASP A 80 -12.18 7.55 -12.37
C ASP A 80 -12.44 6.38 -13.32
N LEU A 81 -11.95 5.17 -12.99
CA LEU A 81 -12.26 3.95 -13.76
C LEU A 81 -13.66 3.38 -13.48
N GLY A 82 -14.18 3.60 -12.27
CA GLY A 82 -15.49 3.07 -11.83
C GLY A 82 -16.68 3.97 -12.17
N GLY A 83 -16.42 5.23 -12.52
CA GLY A 83 -17.43 6.23 -12.81
C GLY A 83 -17.48 6.62 -14.27
N ASN A 84 -18.19 5.82 -15.09
CA ASN A 84 -18.86 6.23 -16.34
C ASN A 84 -20.01 5.28 -16.67
#